data_AF-A0A133Y357-F1
#
_entry.id   AF-A0A133Y357-F1
#
_cell.length_a   1.000
_cell.length_b   1.000
_cell.length_c   1.000
_cell.angle_alpha   90.00
_cell.angle_beta   90.00
_cell.angle_gamma   90.00
#
_symmetry.space_group_name_H-M   'P 1'
#
loop_
_entity.id
_entity.type
_entity.pdbx_description
1 polymer ?
#
loop_
_entity_poly.entity_id
_entity_poly.type
_entity_poly.pdbx_seq_one_letter_code
_entity_poly.pdbx_strand_id
1 'polypeptide(L)' 'MESVKDLNMEADDMQGVLSALEGVNRRIKEVAQTHKPLFGGEHFLTSKEVCERLYISPRTLQDYRDRKII' A
#
# COMPACT_ATOMS: atom_id res chain seq x y z
N MET A 1 -45.43 11.01 -15.73
CA MET A 1 -44.67 12.03 -14.96
C MET A 1 -43.95 11.44 -13.75
N GLU A 2 -44.39 10.30 -13.21
CA GLU A 2 -43.75 9.62 -12.07
C GLU A 2 -42.40 8.99 -12.46
N SER A 3 -42.33 8.25 -13.58
CA SER A 3 -41.11 7.59 -14.05
C SER A 3 -39.92 8.51 -14.38
N VAL A 4 -40.17 9.79 -14.65
CA VAL A 4 -39.10 10.77 -14.92
C VAL A 4 -38.47 11.27 -13.61
N LYS A 5 -39.23 11.29 -12.52
CA LYS A 5 -38.73 11.65 -11.19
C LYS A 5 -37.85 10.54 -10.61
N ASP A 6 -38.23 9.29 -10.82
CA ASP A 6 -37.47 8.12 -10.35
C ASP A 6 -36.10 8.03 -11.05
N LEU A 7 -36.07 8.22 -12.38
CA LEU A 7 -34.81 8.26 -13.15
C LEU A 7 -33.88 9.42 -12.73
N ASN A 8 -34.44 10.55 -12.32
CA ASN A 8 -33.66 11.69 -11.85
C ASN A 8 -33.09 11.45 -10.44
N MET A 9 -33.83 10.74 -9.58
CA MET A 9 -33.38 10.35 -8.24
C MET A 9 -32.22 9.34 -8.32
N GLU A 10 -32.34 8.33 -9.18
CA GLU A 10 -31.25 7.35 -9.44
C GLU A 10 -29.99 8.01 -10.02
N ALA A 11 -30.16 9.02 -10.88
CA ALA A 11 -29.05 9.79 -11.44
C ALA A 11 -28.36 10.68 -10.39
N ASP A 12 -29.13 11.33 -9.50
CA ASP A 12 -28.61 12.14 -8.40
C ASP A 12 -27.84 11.28 -7.38
N ASP A 13 -28.34 10.08 -7.08
CA ASP A 13 -27.66 9.12 -6.19
C ASP A 13 -26.33 8.63 -6.80
N MET A 14 -26.32 8.31 -8.10
CA MET A 14 -25.08 7.96 -8.81
C MET A 14 -24.07 9.11 -8.81
N GLN A 15 -24.52 10.36 -8.95
CA GLN A 15 -23.66 11.54 -8.86
C GLN A 15 -23.07 11.71 -7.46
N GLY A 16 -23.85 11.41 -6.41
CA GLY A 16 -23.38 11.39 -5.02
C GLY A 16 -22.29 10.35 -4.79
N VAL A 17 -22.49 9.13 -5.30
CA VAL A 17 -21.48 8.06 -5.22
C VAL A 17 -20.20 8.43 -5.97
N LEU A 18 -20.30 8.99 -7.17
CA LEU A 18 -19.13 9.41 -7.94
C LEU A 18 -18.33 10.50 -7.21
N SER A 19 -19.03 11.48 -6.64
CA SER A 19 -18.40 12.56 -5.86
C SER A 19 -17.69 12.03 -4.60
N ALA A 20 -18.28 11.04 -3.94
CA ALA A 20 -17.66 10.36 -2.80
C ALA A 20 -16.40 9.59 -3.23
N LEU A 21 -16.44 8.88 -4.37
CA LEU A 21 -15.29 8.17 -4.92
C LEU A 21 -14.14 9.12 -5.30
N GLU A 22 -14.45 10.28 -5.87
CA GLU A 22 -13.45 11.32 -6.14
C GLU A 22 -12.78 11.84 -4.86
N GLY A 23 -13.57 12.05 -3.80
CA GLY A 23 -13.07 12.43 -2.49
C GLY A 23 -12.12 11.40 -1.89
N VAL A 24 -12.46 10.11 -1.99
CA VAL A 24 -11.61 9.01 -1.55
C VAL A 24 -10.32 8.96 -2.37
N ASN A 25 -10.41 9.06 -3.70
CA ASN A 25 -9.24 9.05 -4.58
C ASN A 25 -8.26 10.19 -4.27
N ARG A 26 -8.78 11.40 -3.99
CA ARG A 26 -7.95 12.54 -3.59
C ARG A 26 -7.16 12.24 -2.31
N ARG A 27 -7.85 11.71 -1.29
CA ARG A 27 -7.22 11.37 0.00
C ARG A 27 -6.17 10.27 -0.15
N ILE A 28 -6.43 9.25 -0.97
CA ILE A 28 -5.45 8.18 -1.24
C ILE A 28 -4.18 8.77 -1.87
N LYS A 29 -4.32 9.67 -2.85
CA LYS A 29 -3.16 10.33 -3.49
C LYS A 29 -2.37 11.19 -2.51
N GLU A 30 -3.05 11.97 -1.68
CA GLU A 30 -2.42 12.80 -0.65
C GLU A 30 -1.62 11.94 0.34
N VAL A 31 -2.21 10.84 0.84
CA VAL A 31 -1.55 9.91 1.75
C VAL A 31 -0.35 9.24 1.06
N ALA A 32 -0.50 8.75 -0.17
CA ALA A 32 0.59 8.11 -0.89
C ALA A 32 1.78 9.05 -1.15
N GLN A 33 1.54 10.34 -1.35
CA GLN A 33 2.58 11.35 -1.57
C GLN A 33 3.26 11.79 -0.27
N THR A 34 2.48 11.99 0.79
CA THR A 34 2.96 12.55 2.06
C THR A 34 3.52 11.48 3.01
N HIS A 35 2.99 10.26 2.93
CA HIS A 35 3.38 9.13 3.77
C HIS A 35 4.11 8.09 2.93
N LYS A 36 5.23 8.51 2.31
CA LYS A 36 6.10 7.56 1.62
C LYS A 36 6.59 6.55 2.65
N PRO A 37 6.34 5.24 2.46
CA PRO A 37 6.76 4.26 3.45
C PRO A 37 8.28 4.32 3.63
N LEU A 38 8.76 4.03 4.84
CA LEU A 38 10.18 3.94 5.12
C LEU A 38 10.84 3.00 4.09
N PHE A 39 12.00 3.40 3.57
CA PHE A 39 12.72 2.70 2.52
C PHE A 39 11.91 2.41 1.24
N GLY A 40 10.98 3.30 0.87
CA GLY A 40 10.26 3.18 -0.39
C GLY A 40 9.22 2.05 -0.45
N GLY A 41 8.85 1.47 0.70
CA GLY A 41 7.90 0.36 0.77
C GLY A 41 8.57 -1.02 0.80
N GLU A 42 9.91 -1.06 0.79
CA GLU A 42 10.65 -2.30 0.95
C GLU A 42 10.64 -2.79 2.40
N HIS A 43 10.54 -4.11 2.57
CA HIS A 43 10.57 -4.74 3.89
C HIS A 43 11.98 -5.22 4.21
N PHE A 44 12.64 -4.54 5.16
CA PHE A 44 13.97 -4.90 5.62
C PHE A 44 13.89 -5.95 6.70
N LEU A 45 14.75 -6.97 6.58
CA LEU A 45 14.90 -8.01 7.58
C LEU A 45 16.04 -7.65 8.52
N THR A 46 15.80 -7.85 9.80
CA THR A 46 16.84 -7.84 10.82
C THR A 46 17.79 -9.02 10.63
N SER A 47 19.02 -8.92 11.14
CA SER A 47 19.99 -10.02 11.08
C SER A 47 19.44 -11.33 11.68
N LYS A 48 18.58 -11.24 12.70
CA LYS A 48 17.93 -12.41 13.30
C LYS A 48 16.97 -13.08 12.33
N GLU A 49 16.07 -12.32 11.70
CA GLU A 49 15.11 -12.85 10.73
C GLU A 49 15.80 -13.47 9.51
N VAL A 50 16.89 -12.86 9.06
CA VAL A 50 17.73 -13.42 7.99
C VAL A 50 18.34 -14.77 8.43
N CYS A 51 18.89 -14.84 9.65
CA CYS A 51 19.44 -16.08 10.19
C CYS A 51 18.38 -17.18 10.34
N GLU A 52 17.18 -16.84 10.81
CA GLU A 52 16.07 -17.78 10.99
C GLU A 52 15.55 -18.32 9.66
N ARG A 53 15.41 -17.48 8.63
CA ARG A 53 14.92 -17.91 7.31
C ARG A 53 15.94 -18.73 6.53
N LEU A 54 17.23 -18.39 6.64
CA LEU A 54 18.30 -19.09 5.95
C LEU A 54 18.82 -20.29 6.75
N TYR A 55 18.35 -20.49 7.99
CA TYR A 55 18.84 -21.50 8.93
C TYR A 55 20.36 -21.45 9.10
N ILE A 56 20.91 -20.24 9.19
CA ILE A 56 22.35 -20.02 9.34
C ILE A 56 22.67 -19.33 10.67
N SER A 57 23.90 -19.53 11.15
CA SER A 57 24.40 -18.81 12.32
C SER A 57 24.68 -17.34 11.99
N PRO A 58 24.68 -16.43 12.99
CA PRO A 58 25.10 -15.05 12.81
C PRO A 58 26.52 -14.93 12.21
N ARG A 59 27.41 -15.88 12.51
CA ARG A 59 28.78 -15.90 11.96
C ARG A 59 28.78 -16.21 10.47
N THR A 60 27.94 -17.12 10.02
CA THR A 60 27.77 -17.47 8.61
C THR A 60 27.14 -16.30 7.83
N LEU A 61 26.14 -15.62 8.43
CA LEU A 61 25.55 -14.42 7.85
C LEU A 61 26.61 -13.32 7.66
N GLN A 62 27.53 -13.17 8.61
CA GLN A 62 28.65 -12.23 8.47
C GLN A 62 29.58 -12.62 7.29
N ASP A 63 29.97 -13.89 7.18
CA ASP A 63 30.81 -14.37 6.07
C ASP A 63 30.17 -14.08 4.70
N TYR A 64 28.86 -14.31 4.57
CA TYR A 64 28.16 -14.08 3.31
C TYR A 64 28.11 -12.60 2.93
N ARG A 65 27.93 -11.69 3.89
CA ARG A 65 27.99 -10.24 3.67
C ARG A 65 29.40 -9.78 3.30
N ASP A 66 30.40 -10.28 4.01
CA ASP A 66 31.82 -9.93 3.76
C ASP A 66 32.25 -10.37 2.35
N ARG A 67 31.75 -11.52 1.89
CA ARG A 67 32.01 -12.07 0.56
C ARG A 67 31.08 -11.52 -0.53
N LYS A 68 30.16 -10.61 -0.19
CA LYS A 68 29.14 -10.05 -1.10
C LYS A 68 28.30 -11.10 -1.83
N ILE A 69 28.00 -12.21 -1.14
CA ILE A 69 27.09 -13.24 -1.63
C ILE A 69 25.64 -12.76 -1.49
N ILE A 70 25.37 -11.98 -0.43
CA ILE A 70 24.11 -11.29 -0.13
C ILE A 70 24.37 -9.85 0.30
#